data_AF-A0A524C8Z3-F1
#
_entry.id   AF-A0A524C8Z3-F1
#
_cell.length_a   1.000
_cell.length_b   1.000
_cell.length_c   1.000
_cell.angle_alpha   90.00
_cell.angle_beta   90.00
_cell.angle_gamma   90.00
#
_symmetry.space_group_name_H-M   'P 1'
#
loop_
_entity.id
_entity.type
_entity.pdbx_description
1 polymer ?
#
loop_
_entity_poly.entity_id
_entity_poly.type
_entity_poly.pdbx_seq_one_letter_code
_entity_poly.pdbx_strand_id
1 'polypeptide(L)'
;MAYRIIKRENKKLNYIFSAFYICEAIGLFINFIYAPIAEPSIVRVLNFITNWFSFYAPIFLLIFILILLKSEKAITPTKQLIILVTYGILLFLMIFIAFIPNIGVEITIDGAPRWGWPFYIYVNTIFSIFSTIPTLYYSWKIYTQFGDEKLKQRWRYFLVGCIILYIFIYLLFFNNTNDPESIVRTLFALVGLVLTISASILLYYGVGRQLE
;
A
#
# COMPACT_ATOMS: atom_id res chain seq x y z
N MET A 1 9.27 6.00 10.12
CA MET A 1 9.88 6.78 9.01
C MET A 1 9.18 8.12 8.78
N ALA A 2 7.84 8.17 8.78
CA ALA A 2 7.04 9.40 8.64
C ALA A 2 7.57 10.62 9.42
N TYR A 3 7.79 10.49 10.74
CA TYR A 3 8.34 11.58 11.57
C TYR A 3 9.67 12.14 11.06
N ARG A 4 10.58 11.26 10.60
CA ARG A 4 11.85 11.68 10.01
C ARG A 4 11.69 12.35 8.65
N ILE A 5 10.65 12.02 7.88
CA ILE A 5 10.36 12.65 6.58
C ILE A 5 9.80 14.06 6.80
N ILE A 6 8.81 14.22 7.67
CA ILE A 6 8.20 15.52 8.00
C ILE A 6 9.26 16.50 8.53
N LYS A 7 10.18 16.03 9.38
CA LYS A 7 11.25 16.86 9.96
C LYS A 7 12.37 17.28 8.99
N ARG A 8 12.44 16.74 7.76
CA ARG A 8 13.53 17.08 6.82
C ARG A 8 13.39 18.47 6.24
N GLU A 9 12.16 18.88 5.88
CA GLU A 9 11.80 20.18 5.33
C GLU A 9 10.25 20.25 5.27
N ASN A 10 9.63 21.39 5.59
CA ASN A 10 8.16 21.58 5.57
C ASN A 10 7.57 21.68 4.14
N LYS A 11 8.05 20.82 3.23
CA LYS A 11 7.58 20.77 1.85
C LYS A 11 6.35 19.88 1.73
N LYS A 12 5.39 20.31 0.91
CA LYS A 12 4.12 19.59 0.66
C LYS A 12 4.35 18.14 0.24
N LEU A 13 5.38 17.90 -0.58
CA LEU A 13 5.80 16.57 -1.02
C LEU A 13 6.12 15.62 0.14
N ASN A 14 6.76 16.11 1.21
CA ASN A 14 7.11 15.31 2.39
C ASN A 14 5.88 14.89 3.18
N TYR A 15 4.83 15.73 3.24
CA TYR A 15 3.57 15.37 3.88
C TYR A 15 2.86 14.23 3.14
N ILE A 16 2.79 14.32 1.81
CA ILE A 16 2.18 13.28 0.98
C ILE A 16 2.93 11.96 1.11
N PHE A 17 4.27 12.00 1.02
CA PHE A 17 5.07 10.79 1.20
C PHE A 17 4.99 10.22 2.63
N SER A 18 4.80 11.07 3.63
CA SER A 18 4.59 10.62 5.01
C SER A 18 3.21 10.00 5.24
N ALA A 19 2.18 10.47 4.53
CA ALA A 19 0.82 9.95 4.61
C ALA A 19 0.77 8.47 4.21
N PHE A 20 1.57 8.04 3.22
CA PHE A 20 1.78 6.61 2.92
C PHE A 20 2.15 5.81 4.17
N TYR A 21 3.23 6.20 4.87
CA TYR A 21 3.69 5.50 6.07
C TYR A 21 2.71 5.57 7.23
N ILE A 22 1.95 6.67 7.35
CA ILE A 22 0.96 6.83 8.42
C ILE A 22 -0.23 5.90 8.17
N CYS A 23 -0.79 5.88 6.96
CA CYS A 23 -1.90 4.99 6.62
C CYS A 23 -1.51 3.52 6.77
N GLU A 24 -0.33 3.14 6.30
CA GLU A 24 0.18 1.77 6.47
C GLU A 24 0.34 1.41 7.95
N ALA A 25 0.91 2.32 8.76
CA ALA A 25 1.05 2.11 10.19
C ALA A 25 -0.31 1.94 10.88
N ILE A 26 -1.33 2.73 10.51
CA ILE A 26 -2.68 2.58 11.05
C ILE A 26 -3.24 1.18 10.73
N GLY A 27 -3.11 0.72 9.48
CA GLY A 27 -3.52 -0.63 9.10
C GLY A 27 -2.82 -1.70 9.93
N LEU A 28 -1.49 -1.62 10.07
CA LEU A 28 -0.70 -2.54 10.87
C LEU A 28 -1.07 -2.52 12.36
N PHE A 29 -1.30 -1.35 12.95
CA PHE A 29 -1.71 -1.25 14.36
C PHE A 29 -3.07 -1.89 14.58
N ILE A 30 -4.03 -1.67 13.68
CA ILE A 30 -5.35 -2.32 13.78
C ILE A 30 -5.20 -3.84 13.63
N ASN A 31 -4.35 -4.32 12.71
CA ASN A 31 -4.03 -5.74 12.58
C ASN A 31 -3.50 -6.35 13.88
N PHE A 32 -2.56 -5.69 14.55
CA PHE A 32 -2.06 -6.15 15.85
C PHE A 32 -3.14 -6.14 16.94
N ILE A 33 -4.06 -5.18 16.91
CA ILE A 33 -5.16 -5.09 17.89
C ILE A 33 -6.15 -6.24 17.74
N TYR A 34 -6.53 -6.62 16.51
CA TYR A 34 -7.53 -7.65 16.32
C TYR A 34 -6.97 -9.08 16.27
N ALA A 35 -5.66 -9.26 16.02
CA ALA A 35 -5.04 -10.58 15.99
C ALA A 35 -5.35 -11.45 17.22
N PRO A 36 -5.38 -10.94 18.48
CA PRO A 36 -5.75 -11.74 19.65
C PRO A 36 -7.27 -11.81 19.94
N ILE A 37 -8.14 -11.17 19.15
CA ILE A 37 -9.58 -11.12 19.41
C ILE A 37 -10.26 -12.38 18.86
N ALA A 38 -11.05 -13.06 19.69
CA ALA A 38 -11.76 -14.29 19.30
C ALA A 38 -13.15 -14.05 18.69
N GLU A 39 -13.77 -12.89 18.92
CA GLU A 39 -15.12 -12.59 18.42
C GLU A 39 -15.12 -12.34 16.89
N PRO A 40 -15.67 -13.26 16.06
CA PRO A 40 -15.50 -13.20 14.61
C PRO A 40 -16.09 -11.94 13.98
N SER A 41 -17.18 -11.42 14.54
CA SER A 41 -17.86 -10.21 14.03
C SER A 41 -16.95 -8.98 14.14
N ILE A 42 -16.27 -8.85 15.27
CA ILE A 42 -15.31 -7.76 15.53
C ILE A 42 -14.08 -7.92 14.63
N VAL A 43 -13.54 -9.14 14.54
CA VAL A 43 -12.37 -9.43 13.69
C VAL A 43 -12.65 -9.09 12.22
N ARG A 44 -13.82 -9.43 11.68
CA ARG A 44 -14.19 -9.09 10.29
C ARG A 44 -14.21 -7.58 10.04
N VAL A 45 -14.81 -6.81 10.95
CA VAL A 45 -14.87 -5.34 10.84
C VAL A 45 -13.47 -4.73 10.91
N LEU A 46 -12.65 -5.15 11.87
CA LEU A 46 -11.28 -4.64 12.02
C LEU A 46 -10.36 -5.09 10.88
N ASN A 47 -10.58 -6.29 10.32
CA ASN A 47 -9.91 -6.76 9.10
C ASN A 47 -10.28 -5.90 7.89
N PHE A 48 -11.56 -5.57 7.72
CA PHE A 48 -11.99 -4.64 6.66
C PHE A 48 -11.30 -3.28 6.79
N ILE A 49 -11.28 -2.69 7.99
CA ILE A 49 -10.64 -1.38 8.23
C ILE A 49 -9.13 -1.46 7.95
N THR A 50 -8.48 -2.54 8.38
CA THR A 50 -7.04 -2.79 8.13
C THR A 50 -6.72 -2.87 6.64
N ASN A 51 -7.50 -3.67 5.91
CA ASN A 51 -7.35 -3.81 4.46
C ASN A 51 -7.57 -2.46 3.77
N TRP A 52 -8.57 -1.69 4.21
CA TRP A 52 -8.84 -0.37 3.65
C TRP A 52 -7.63 0.55 3.82
N PHE A 53 -7.09 0.72 5.04
CA PHE A 53 -5.93 1.59 5.27
C PHE A 53 -4.67 1.12 4.55
N SER A 54 -4.39 -0.18 4.57
CA SER A 54 -3.17 -0.73 3.96
C SER A 54 -3.21 -0.62 2.44
N PHE A 55 -4.36 -0.89 1.81
CA PHE A 55 -4.48 -0.81 0.35
C PHE A 55 -4.69 0.63 -0.12
N TYR A 56 -5.19 1.50 0.75
CA TYR A 56 -5.28 2.93 0.47
C TYR A 56 -3.89 3.58 0.46
N ALA A 57 -2.97 3.18 1.34
CA ALA A 57 -1.67 3.84 1.51
C ALA A 57 -0.87 4.04 0.19
N PRO A 58 -0.74 3.05 -0.72
CA PRO A 58 0.00 3.20 -1.97
C PRO A 58 -0.47 4.33 -2.91
N ILE A 59 -1.70 4.86 -2.78
CA ILE A 59 -2.13 6.00 -3.60
C ILE A 59 -1.31 7.27 -3.33
N PHE A 60 -0.80 7.42 -2.10
CA PHE A 60 0.05 8.54 -1.74
C PHE A 60 1.40 8.47 -2.48
N LEU A 61 1.91 7.27 -2.77
CA LEU A 61 3.09 7.10 -3.62
C LEU A 61 2.82 7.54 -5.06
N LEU A 62 1.66 7.20 -5.61
CA LEU A 62 1.27 7.67 -6.94
C LEU A 62 1.22 9.20 -7.00
N ILE A 63 0.56 9.84 -6.03
CA ILE A 63 0.46 11.31 -5.99
C ILE A 63 1.84 11.95 -5.83
N PHE A 64 2.70 11.40 -4.96
CA PHE A 64 4.08 11.82 -4.81
C PHE A 64 4.84 11.78 -6.14
N ILE A 65 4.74 10.68 -6.89
CA ILE A 65 5.37 10.52 -8.21
C ILE A 65 4.79 11.52 -9.22
N LEU A 66 3.48 11.71 -9.25
CA LEU A 66 2.83 12.64 -10.18
C LEU A 66 3.29 14.08 -9.93
N ILE A 67 3.43 14.48 -8.67
CA ILE A 67 3.96 15.80 -8.30
C ILE A 67 5.40 15.96 -8.78
N LEU A 68 6.26 14.95 -8.58
CA LEU A 68 7.63 15.00 -9.08
C LEU A 68 7.69 15.09 -10.61
N LEU A 69 6.84 14.36 -11.32
CA LEU A 69 6.84 14.33 -12.78
C LEU A 69 6.26 15.60 -13.42
N LYS A 70 5.23 16.21 -12.82
CA LYS A 70 4.45 17.30 -13.44
C LYS A 70 4.53 18.63 -12.69
N SER A 71 5.20 18.68 -11.54
CA SER A 71 5.19 19.78 -10.55
C SER A 71 3.90 19.95 -9.75
N GLU A 72 4.01 20.62 -8.60
CA GLU A 72 2.88 20.97 -7.73
C GLU A 72 1.86 21.91 -8.38
N LYS A 73 2.28 22.70 -9.38
CA LYS A 73 1.39 23.59 -10.13
C LYS A 73 0.44 22.82 -11.03
N ALA A 74 0.89 21.70 -11.59
CA ALA A 74 0.06 20.85 -12.45
C ALA A 74 -0.81 19.89 -11.63
N ILE A 75 -0.26 19.31 -10.56
CA ILE A 75 -0.94 18.40 -9.63
C ILE A 75 -1.41 19.21 -8.41
N THR A 76 -2.44 20.01 -8.64
CA THR A 76 -3.03 20.92 -7.64
C THR A 76 -3.67 20.15 -6.48
N PRO A 77 -3.86 20.77 -5.29
CA PRO A 77 -4.56 20.14 -4.17
C PRO A 77 -5.91 19.51 -4.54
N THR A 78 -6.69 20.18 -5.39
CA THR A 78 -7.98 19.67 -5.87
C THR A 78 -7.83 18.36 -6.65
N LYS A 79 -6.84 18.26 -7.54
CA LYS A 79 -6.58 17.02 -8.29
C LYS A 79 -6.09 15.90 -7.37
N GLN A 80 -5.24 16.23 -6.39
CA GLN A 80 -4.80 15.27 -5.37
C GLN A 80 -6.00 14.73 -4.61
N LEU A 81 -6.89 15.61 -4.14
CA LEU A 81 -8.11 15.23 -3.43
C LEU A 81 -9.03 14.37 -4.28
N ILE A 82 -9.24 14.70 -5.56
CA ILE A 82 -10.05 13.89 -6.48
C ILE A 82 -9.46 12.48 -6.59
N ILE A 83 -8.15 12.33 -6.82
CA ILE A 83 -7.48 11.02 -6.89
C ILE A 83 -7.68 10.24 -5.58
N LEU A 84 -7.44 10.90 -4.43
CA LEU A 84 -7.59 10.30 -3.10
C LEU A 84 -9.02 9.85 -2.80
N VAL A 85 -10.01 10.67 -3.11
CA VAL A 85 -11.42 10.39 -2.84
C VAL A 85 -11.93 9.31 -3.78
N THR A 86 -11.65 9.41 -5.08
CA THR A 86 -12.07 8.39 -6.05
C THR A 86 -11.48 7.03 -5.70
N TYR A 87 -10.18 6.94 -5.43
CA TYR A 87 -9.57 5.68 -5.04
C TYR A 87 -10.08 5.16 -3.69
N GLY A 88 -10.25 6.06 -2.72
CA GLY A 88 -10.78 5.70 -1.39
C GLY A 88 -12.20 5.14 -1.45
N ILE A 89 -13.08 5.75 -2.25
CA ILE A 89 -14.44 5.26 -2.50
C ILE A 89 -14.38 3.90 -3.18
N LEU A 90 -13.61 3.75 -4.27
CA LEU A 90 -13.49 2.48 -4.97
C LEU A 90 -12.98 1.36 -4.07
N LEU A 91 -12.01 1.62 -3.18
CA LEU A 91 -11.62 0.62 -2.19
C LEU A 91 -12.70 0.39 -1.13
N PHE A 92 -13.36 1.44 -0.64
CA PHE A 92 -14.40 1.33 0.39
C PHE A 92 -15.60 0.50 -0.07
N LEU A 93 -15.95 0.56 -1.36
CA LEU A 93 -17.01 -0.24 -1.97
C LEU A 93 -16.81 -1.76 -1.83
N MET A 94 -15.61 -2.23 -1.46
CA MET A 94 -15.41 -3.64 -1.08
C MET A 94 -16.30 -4.08 0.08
N ILE A 95 -16.85 -3.14 0.87
CA ILE A 95 -17.80 -3.41 1.96
C ILE A 95 -19.02 -4.22 1.49
N PHE A 96 -19.48 -3.99 0.25
CA PHE A 96 -20.64 -4.69 -0.32
C PHE A 96 -20.37 -6.15 -0.64
N ILE A 97 -19.09 -6.56 -0.65
CA ILE A 97 -18.66 -7.93 -0.94
C ILE A 97 -18.08 -8.58 0.33
N ALA A 98 -17.34 -7.82 1.14
CA ALA A 98 -16.54 -8.28 2.27
C ALA A 98 -17.33 -9.09 3.31
N PHE A 99 -18.62 -8.79 3.51
CA PHE A 99 -19.44 -9.42 4.55
C PHE A 99 -20.36 -10.53 4.03
N ILE A 100 -20.29 -10.87 2.74
CA ILE A 100 -21.11 -11.93 2.15
C ILE A 100 -20.42 -13.30 2.35
N PRO A 101 -21.09 -14.31 2.96
CA PRO A 101 -20.51 -15.64 3.14
C PRO A 101 -20.02 -16.27 1.83
N ASN A 102 -18.91 -17.00 1.86
CA ASN A 102 -18.21 -17.63 0.72
C ASN A 102 -17.76 -16.70 -0.43
N ILE A 103 -18.14 -15.43 -0.41
CA ILE A 103 -17.85 -14.43 -1.44
C ILE A 103 -16.84 -13.40 -0.93
N GLY A 104 -17.02 -12.97 0.32
CA GLY A 104 -16.28 -11.92 1.01
C GLY A 104 -15.10 -12.44 1.81
N VAL A 105 -15.01 -12.01 3.08
CA VAL A 105 -13.97 -12.41 4.03
C VAL A 105 -14.60 -13.26 5.13
N GLU A 106 -14.04 -14.45 5.32
CA GLU A 106 -14.36 -15.35 6.41
C GLU A 106 -13.21 -15.38 7.42
N ILE A 107 -13.52 -15.72 8.66
CA ILE A 107 -12.52 -15.90 9.71
C ILE A 107 -12.44 -17.40 9.99
N THR A 108 -11.24 -17.93 9.90
CA THR A 108 -10.94 -19.34 10.17
C THR A 108 -10.87 -19.62 11.66
N ILE A 109 -10.77 -20.89 12.04
CA ILE A 109 -10.78 -21.33 13.45
C ILE A 109 -9.61 -20.71 14.24
N ASP A 110 -8.47 -20.48 13.59
CA ASP A 110 -7.28 -19.83 14.12
C ASP A 110 -7.33 -18.28 14.09
N GLY A 111 -8.48 -17.68 13.75
CA GLY A 111 -8.66 -16.23 13.75
C GLY A 111 -8.11 -15.51 12.51
N ALA A 112 -7.69 -16.26 11.51
CA ALA A 112 -7.12 -15.74 10.28
C ALA A 112 -8.19 -15.36 9.23
N PRO A 113 -7.99 -14.29 8.44
CA PRO A 113 -8.87 -14.01 7.31
C PRO A 113 -8.66 -15.02 6.18
N ARG A 114 -9.77 -15.45 5.58
CA ARG A 114 -9.85 -16.22 4.33
C ARG A 114 -10.73 -15.46 3.34
N TRP A 115 -10.18 -15.13 2.18
CA TRP A 115 -10.85 -14.35 1.16
C TRP A 115 -11.51 -15.26 0.13
N GLY A 116 -12.77 -14.95 -0.21
CA GLY A 116 -13.43 -15.49 -1.39
C GLY A 116 -12.82 -14.93 -2.67
N TRP A 117 -12.86 -15.73 -3.73
CA TRP A 117 -12.38 -15.32 -5.06
C TRP A 117 -12.99 -14.01 -5.58
N PRO A 118 -14.30 -13.73 -5.42
CA PRO A 118 -14.87 -12.45 -5.84
C PRO A 118 -14.24 -11.25 -5.11
N PHE A 119 -14.03 -11.35 -3.80
CA PHE A 119 -13.36 -10.31 -3.02
C PHE A 119 -11.90 -10.13 -3.46
N TYR A 120 -11.16 -11.23 -3.64
CA TYR A 120 -9.78 -11.19 -4.16
C TYR A 120 -9.70 -10.50 -5.52
N ILE A 121 -10.53 -10.90 -6.50
CA ILE A 121 -10.53 -10.33 -7.85
C ILE A 121 -10.85 -8.84 -7.80
N TYR A 122 -11.83 -8.45 -6.98
CA TYR A 122 -12.21 -7.05 -6.80
C TYR A 122 -11.03 -6.20 -6.29
N VAL A 123 -10.46 -6.58 -5.14
CA VAL A 123 -9.35 -5.85 -4.51
C VAL A 123 -8.15 -5.82 -5.45
N ASN A 124 -7.79 -6.96 -6.04
CA ASN A 124 -6.67 -7.07 -6.96
C ASN A 124 -6.83 -6.16 -8.19
N THR A 125 -8.04 -6.07 -8.75
CA THR A 125 -8.34 -5.25 -9.92
C THR A 125 -8.23 -3.76 -9.60
N ILE A 126 -8.92 -3.30 -8.55
CA ILE A 126 -8.89 -1.89 -8.14
C ILE A 126 -7.47 -1.48 -7.75
N PHE A 127 -6.77 -2.31 -6.98
CA PHE A 127 -5.41 -2.03 -6.55
C PHE A 127 -4.44 -1.95 -7.74
N SER A 128 -4.54 -2.87 -8.70
CA SER A 128 -3.66 -2.90 -9.87
C SER A 128 -3.88 -1.69 -10.80
N ILE A 129 -5.13 -1.39 -11.14
CA ILE A 129 -5.49 -0.35 -12.11
C ILE A 129 -5.16 1.05 -11.57
N PHE A 130 -5.48 1.30 -10.30
CA PHE A 130 -5.42 2.65 -9.74
C PHE A 130 -4.15 2.94 -8.93
N SER A 131 -3.43 1.92 -8.46
CA SER A 131 -2.17 2.10 -7.72
C SER A 131 -0.98 1.48 -8.42
N THR A 132 -0.91 0.15 -8.55
CA THR A 132 0.30 -0.55 -8.98
C THR A 132 0.79 -0.11 -10.36
N ILE A 133 -0.05 -0.29 -11.37
CA ILE A 133 0.30 0.00 -12.77
C ILE A 133 0.70 1.48 -12.94
N PRO A 134 -0.12 2.47 -12.52
CA PRO A 134 0.24 3.88 -12.71
C PRO A 134 1.49 4.27 -11.92
N THR A 135 1.67 3.78 -10.69
CA THR A 135 2.86 4.09 -9.88
C THR A 135 4.12 3.56 -10.55
N LEU A 136 4.13 2.30 -11.00
CA LEU A 136 5.29 1.72 -11.67
C LEU A 136 5.55 2.39 -13.02
N TYR A 137 4.51 2.65 -13.81
CA TYR A 137 4.62 3.34 -15.10
C TYR A 137 5.25 4.74 -14.95
N TYR A 138 4.71 5.57 -14.06
CA TYR A 138 5.22 6.93 -13.88
C TYR A 138 6.57 6.95 -13.15
N SER A 139 6.82 6.01 -12.23
CA SER A 139 8.13 5.87 -11.60
C SER A 139 9.21 5.49 -12.62
N TRP A 140 8.92 4.56 -13.52
CA TRP A 140 9.82 4.22 -14.63
C TRP A 140 10.04 5.40 -15.57
N LYS A 141 8.99 6.15 -15.90
CA LYS A 141 9.11 7.35 -16.72
C LYS A 141 10.06 8.38 -16.11
N ILE A 142 9.95 8.66 -14.81
CA ILE A 142 10.90 9.54 -14.09
C ILE A 142 12.32 8.98 -14.17
N TYR A 143 12.50 7.67 -13.94
CA TYR A 143 13.82 7.02 -14.02
C TYR A 143 14.51 7.28 -15.36
N THR A 144 13.77 7.20 -16.47
CA THR A 144 14.30 7.43 -17.82
C THR A 144 14.55 8.90 -18.17
N GLN A 145 14.03 9.85 -17.37
CA GLN A 145 14.17 11.29 -17.60
C GLN A 145 15.32 11.93 -16.83
N PHE A 146 15.90 11.23 -15.84
CA PHE A 146 17.07 11.75 -15.13
C PHE A 146 18.32 11.76 -16.04
N GLY A 147 18.89 12.96 -16.21
CA GLY A 147 20.21 13.13 -16.81
C GLY A 147 21.36 12.91 -15.83
N ASP A 148 21.13 13.14 -14.53
CA ASP A 148 22.13 12.93 -13.47
C ASP A 148 22.11 11.47 -12.99
N GLU A 149 23.24 10.77 -13.13
CA GLU A 149 23.39 9.36 -12.75
C GLU A 149 23.25 9.11 -11.23
N LYS A 150 23.61 10.08 -10.37
CA LYS A 150 23.39 9.95 -8.91
C LYS A 150 21.90 10.00 -8.58
N LEU A 151 21.15 10.91 -9.20
CA LEU A 151 19.69 10.99 -9.02
C LEU A 151 19.01 9.72 -9.54
N LYS A 152 19.44 9.25 -10.71
CA LYS A 152 18.94 8.01 -11.31
C LYS A 152 19.21 6.78 -10.45
N GLN A 153 20.41 6.65 -9.87
CA GLN A 153 20.74 5.56 -8.94
C GLN A 153 19.86 5.61 -7.68
N ARG A 154 19.62 6.79 -7.11
CA ARG A 154 18.74 6.95 -5.95
C ARG A 154 17.31 6.58 -6.29
N TRP A 155 16.81 7.06 -7.42
CA TRP A 155 15.47 6.75 -7.88
C TRP A 155 15.29 5.26 -8.19
N ARG A 156 16.35 4.57 -8.62
CA ARG A 156 16.34 3.10 -8.76
C ARG A 156 16.00 2.41 -7.44
N TYR A 157 16.54 2.88 -6.31
CA TYR A 157 16.15 2.34 -5.00
C TYR A 157 14.67 2.56 -4.71
N PHE A 158 14.14 3.74 -5.02
CA PHE A 158 12.71 4.03 -4.86
C PHE A 158 11.85 3.09 -5.73
N LEU A 159 12.17 2.95 -7.02
CA LEU A 159 11.46 2.06 -7.95
C LEU A 159 11.51 0.60 -7.49
N VAL A 160 12.68 0.09 -7.10
CA VAL A 160 12.81 -1.27 -6.56
C VAL A 160 12.00 -1.42 -5.27
N GLY A 161 11.99 -0.39 -4.40
CA GLY A 161 11.14 -0.33 -3.21
C GLY A 161 9.64 -0.46 -3.55
N CYS A 162 9.16 0.25 -4.57
CA CYS A 162 7.78 0.12 -5.06
C CYS A 162 7.50 -1.31 -5.56
N ILE A 163 8.41 -1.90 -6.34
CA ILE A 163 8.24 -3.26 -6.87
C ILE A 163 8.14 -4.27 -5.73
N ILE A 164 9.04 -4.20 -4.74
CA ILE A 164 9.03 -5.09 -3.58
C ILE A 164 7.75 -4.90 -2.76
N LEU A 165 7.31 -3.65 -2.55
CA LEU A 165 6.04 -3.34 -1.89
C LEU A 165 4.86 -4.01 -2.59
N TYR A 166 4.78 -3.88 -3.91
CA TYR A 166 3.68 -4.47 -4.67
C TYR A 166 3.72 -6.00 -4.70
N ILE A 167 4.91 -6.60 -4.81
CA ILE A 167 5.07 -8.05 -4.67
C ILE A 167 4.56 -8.50 -3.29
N PHE A 168 4.95 -7.82 -2.22
CA PHE A 168 4.45 -8.13 -0.87
C PHE A 168 2.92 -8.08 -0.80
N ILE A 169 2.30 -7.02 -1.31
CA ILE A 169 0.84 -6.85 -1.28
C ILE A 169 0.13 -7.94 -2.09
N TYR A 170 0.62 -8.30 -3.28
CA TYR A 170 0.02 -9.38 -4.06
C TYR A 170 0.21 -10.76 -3.41
N LEU A 171 1.37 -11.01 -2.79
CA LEU A 171 1.59 -12.24 -2.01
C LEU A 171 0.61 -12.31 -0.82
N LEU A 172 0.33 -11.18 -0.16
CA LEU A 172 -0.67 -11.09 0.91
C LEU A 172 -2.06 -11.43 0.38
N PHE A 173 -2.48 -10.87 -0.75
CA PHE A 173 -3.78 -11.17 -1.36
C PHE A 173 -3.91 -12.65 -1.68
N PHE A 174 -2.88 -13.21 -2.32
CA PHE A 174 -2.82 -14.61 -2.69
C PHE A 174 -2.88 -15.53 -1.47
N ASN A 175 -2.09 -15.23 -0.43
CA ASN A 175 -2.04 -16.00 0.80
C ASN A 175 -3.35 -15.94 1.60
N ASN A 176 -4.05 -14.80 1.59
CA ASN A 176 -5.37 -14.71 2.22
C ASN A 176 -6.45 -15.47 1.44
N THR A 177 -6.24 -15.75 0.16
CA THR A 177 -7.19 -16.48 -0.69
C THR A 177 -6.93 -17.99 -0.67
N ASN A 178 -5.66 -18.41 -0.60
CA ASN A 178 -5.26 -19.81 -0.70
C ASN A 178 -4.95 -20.39 0.69
N ASP A 179 -5.73 -21.41 1.04
CA ASP A 179 -5.66 -22.30 2.21
C ASP A 179 -4.87 -21.82 3.45
N PRO A 180 -5.56 -21.27 4.46
CA PRO A 180 -4.95 -20.59 5.60
C PRO A 180 -4.23 -21.52 6.60
N GLU A 181 -4.40 -22.85 6.52
CA GLU A 181 -3.98 -23.80 7.57
C GLU A 181 -2.60 -24.46 7.31
N SER A 182 -1.86 -24.01 6.31
CA SER A 182 -0.61 -24.64 5.89
C SER A 182 0.65 -23.94 6.42
N ILE A 183 1.75 -24.69 6.53
CA ILE A 183 3.10 -24.15 6.82
C ILE A 183 3.51 -23.01 5.86
N VAL A 184 2.88 -22.96 4.69
CA VAL A 184 3.01 -21.90 3.69
C VAL A 184 2.66 -20.55 4.31
N ARG A 185 1.61 -20.43 5.12
CA ARG A 185 1.21 -19.15 5.73
C ARG A 185 2.30 -18.56 6.64
N THR A 186 2.97 -19.41 7.43
CA THR A 186 4.09 -18.99 8.28
C THR A 186 5.27 -18.52 7.43
N LEU A 187 5.60 -19.23 6.35
CA LEU A 187 6.64 -18.82 5.41
C LEU A 187 6.30 -17.48 4.75
N PHE A 188 5.06 -17.30 4.32
CA PHE A 188 4.58 -16.04 3.73
C PHE A 188 4.61 -14.88 4.72
N ALA A 189 4.31 -15.12 6.01
CA ALA A 189 4.43 -14.09 7.04
C ALA A 189 5.89 -13.65 7.24
N LEU A 190 6.83 -14.60 7.29
CA LEU A 190 8.26 -14.31 7.41
C LEU A 190 8.80 -13.58 6.18
N VAL A 191 8.50 -14.09 4.99
CA VAL A 191 8.88 -13.44 3.72
C VAL A 191 8.25 -12.05 3.64
N GLY A 192 6.97 -11.92 3.98
CA GLY A 192 6.25 -10.66 3.98
C GLY A 192 6.89 -9.62 4.88
N LEU A 193 7.30 -10.00 6.10
CA LEU A 193 8.02 -9.11 7.01
C LEU A 193 9.32 -8.58 6.40
N VAL A 194 10.12 -9.45 5.79
CA VAL A 194 11.38 -9.07 5.12
C VAL A 194 11.11 -8.12 3.95
N LEU A 195 10.09 -8.42 3.12
CA LEU A 195 9.72 -7.59 1.98
C LEU A 195 9.23 -6.20 2.42
N THR A 196 8.35 -6.12 3.42
CA THR A 196 7.80 -4.85 3.92
C THR A 196 8.87 -3.94 4.52
N ILE A 197 9.79 -4.51 5.31
CA ILE A 197 10.92 -3.76 5.88
C ILE A 197 11.84 -3.27 4.75
N SER A 198 12.20 -4.17 3.82
CA SER A 198 13.08 -3.83 2.70
C SER A 198 12.49 -2.75 1.80
N ALA A 199 11.20 -2.88 1.44
CA ALA A 199 10.47 -1.87 0.68
C ALA A 199 10.48 -0.52 1.38
N SER A 200 10.15 -0.49 2.68
CA SER A 200 10.13 0.74 3.48
C SER A 200 11.49 1.44 3.50
N ILE A 201 12.58 0.67 3.70
CA ILE A 201 13.95 1.19 3.68
C ILE A 201 14.28 1.77 2.31
N LEU A 202 14.04 1.01 1.24
CA LEU A 202 14.37 1.41 -0.13
C LEU A 202 13.58 2.65 -0.57
N LEU A 203 12.29 2.72 -0.25
CA LEU A 203 11.45 3.90 -0.50
C LEU A 203 12.00 5.13 0.24
N TYR A 204 12.34 4.99 1.53
CA TYR A 204 12.85 6.09 2.34
C TYR A 204 14.20 6.64 1.86
N TYR A 205 15.12 5.76 1.47
CA TYR A 205 16.44 6.15 0.98
C TYR A 205 16.43 6.61 -0.48
N GLY A 206 15.53 6.07 -1.31
CA GLY A 206 15.40 6.47 -2.71
C GLY A 206 14.94 7.92 -2.90
N VAL A 207 14.21 8.48 -1.92
CA VAL A 207 13.73 9.88 -1.91
C VAL A 207 14.70 10.82 -1.14
N GLY A 208 15.84 10.30 -0.65
CA GLY A 208 16.72 11.00 0.29
C GLY A 208 17.30 12.37 -0.16
N ARG A 209 16.98 13.41 0.63
CA ARG A 209 17.64 14.71 0.89
C ARG A 209 17.96 15.69 -0.25
N GLN A 210 17.96 15.31 -1.53
CA GLN A 210 18.40 16.21 -2.64
C GLN A 210 17.69 15.93 -3.98
N LEU A 211 16.38 15.69 -3.99
CA LEU A 211 15.62 15.70 -5.26
C LEU A 211 15.34 17.14 -5.76
N GLU A 212 16.03 18.12 -5.19
CA GLU A 212 16.29 19.47 -5.69
C GLU A 212 17.80 19.72 -5.66
#